data_AF-A0A5R8NQ81-F1
#
_entry.id   AF-A0A5R8NQ81-F1
#
_cell.length_a   1.000
_cell.length_b   1.000
_cell.length_c   1.000
_cell.angle_alpha   90.00
_cell.angle_beta   90.00
_cell.angle_gamma   90.00
#
_symmetry.space_group_name_H-M   'P 1'
#
loop_
_entity.id
_entity.type
_entity.pdbx_description
1 polymer ?
#
loop_
_entity_poly.entity_id
_entity_poly.type
_entity_poly.pdbx_seq_one_letter_code
_entity_poly.pdbx_strand_id
1 'polypeptide(L)'
;MSVLVGCLVAVAAVPVRWADGQLQTDAYATTVAPLLQDRELQRLLANTAFDAADAKGYAVPRRWKDRVRTQMATILATPQARQTWLDANLAGRDLVVDGTGSTIVVDTGDLIGYVRERLKALGVNLPRTPSEADTKLTLADSPQIAQVRESVRLLHTLAGVLPVAALGALALAVLVARRRFVTLASAGFAVALGMGGAMVALGIGRDRLLGSSALAAGEATGTLAASVYDAFGNSLRADLLTALVAAAVVGAAGVAATIVVPLLRRRSGEADPPPGARAYAVPAQAGYEQGTSTTM
;
A
#
# COMPACT_ATOMS: atom_id res chain seq x y z
N MET A 1 23.50 -12.67 -7.03
CA MET A 1 23.18 -11.22 -7.07
C MET A 1 21.74 -10.97 -7.50
N SER A 2 21.26 -11.58 -8.59
CA SER A 2 19.91 -11.34 -9.15
C SER A 2 18.74 -11.60 -8.19
N VAL A 3 18.84 -12.61 -7.31
CA VAL A 3 17.81 -12.89 -6.29
C VAL A 3 17.65 -11.74 -5.28
N LEU A 4 18.77 -11.20 -4.79
CA LEU A 4 18.75 -10.11 -3.80
C LEU A 4 18.17 -8.83 -4.38
N VAL A 5 18.53 -8.51 -5.63
CA VAL A 5 17.96 -7.38 -6.36
C VAL A 5 16.45 -7.57 -6.54
N GLY A 6 16.00 -8.75 -6.98
CA GLY A 6 14.57 -9.05 -7.13
C GLY A 6 13.80 -8.95 -5.81
N CYS A 7 14.39 -9.41 -4.70
CA CYS A 7 13.77 -9.29 -3.37
C CYS A 7 13.66 -7.82 -2.93
N LEU A 8 14.70 -7.02 -3.14
CA LEU A 8 14.71 -5.60 -2.78
C LEU A 8 13.67 -4.82 -3.60
N VAL A 9 13.59 -5.07 -4.91
CA VAL A 9 12.57 -4.45 -5.77
C VAL A 9 11.16 -4.88 -5.34
N ALA A 10 10.96 -6.14 -4.96
CA ALA A 10 9.67 -6.61 -4.45
C ALA A 10 9.25 -5.90 -3.14
N VAL A 11 10.20 -5.69 -2.21
CA VAL A 11 9.94 -4.97 -0.96
C VAL A 11 9.59 -3.49 -1.23
N ALA A 12 10.31 -2.84 -2.15
CA ALA A 12 10.04 -1.45 -2.54
C ALA A 12 8.74 -1.28 -3.34
N ALA A 13 8.30 -2.31 -4.09
CA ALA A 13 7.10 -2.24 -4.91
C ALA A 13 5.81 -2.07 -4.08
N VAL A 14 5.76 -2.61 -2.86
CA VAL A 14 4.56 -2.54 -2.01
C VAL A 14 4.20 -1.10 -1.61
N PRO A 15 5.09 -0.31 -0.96
CA PRO A 15 4.75 1.07 -0.59
C PRO A 15 4.47 1.96 -1.81
N VAL A 16 5.18 1.73 -2.92
CA VAL A 16 4.94 2.45 -4.19
C VAL A 16 3.53 2.15 -4.72
N ARG A 17 3.14 0.88 -4.77
CA ARG A 17 1.81 0.46 -5.23
C ARG A 17 0.69 0.86 -4.28
N TRP A 18 0.94 0.80 -2.97
CA TRP A 18 0.02 1.31 -1.95
C TRP A 18 -0.24 2.81 -2.17
N ALA A 19 0.82 3.60 -2.34
CA ALA A 19 0.69 5.04 -2.52
C ALA A 19 -0.05 5.41 -3.82
N ASP A 20 0.21 4.70 -4.92
CA ASP A 20 -0.58 4.84 -6.15
C ASP A 20 -2.05 4.45 -5.93
N GLY A 21 -2.31 3.36 -5.19
CA GLY A 21 -3.66 2.94 -4.81
C GLY A 21 -4.42 3.98 -4.00
N GLN A 22 -3.76 4.69 -3.08
CA GLN A 22 -4.37 5.82 -2.37
C GLN A 22 -4.83 6.90 -3.35
N LEU A 23 -3.99 7.26 -4.32
CA LEU A 23 -4.31 8.34 -5.26
C LEU A 23 -5.40 7.94 -6.27
N GLN A 24 -5.45 6.68 -6.69
CA GLN A 24 -6.26 6.25 -7.82
C GLN A 24 -7.57 5.55 -7.42
N THR A 25 -7.77 5.19 -6.15
CA THR A 25 -8.90 4.36 -5.73
C THR A 25 -9.60 4.88 -4.48
N ASP A 26 -10.71 4.23 -4.10
CA ASP A 26 -11.45 4.50 -2.87
C ASP A 26 -10.66 4.18 -1.58
N ALA A 27 -9.44 3.63 -1.71
CA ALA A 27 -8.54 3.37 -0.59
C ALA A 27 -8.21 4.65 0.21
N TYR A 28 -8.10 5.80 -0.47
CA TYR A 28 -7.88 7.07 0.21
C TYR A 28 -9.06 7.48 1.07
N ALA A 29 -10.28 7.43 0.53
CA ALA A 29 -11.50 7.69 1.29
C ALA A 29 -11.57 6.82 2.56
N THR A 30 -11.23 5.54 2.44
CA THR A 30 -11.19 4.60 3.58
C THR A 30 -10.12 4.98 4.61
N THR A 31 -8.96 5.42 4.14
CA THR A 31 -7.81 5.78 4.99
C THR A 31 -8.07 7.06 5.77
N VAL A 32 -8.65 8.06 5.12
CA VAL A 32 -8.90 9.36 5.76
C VAL A 32 -10.17 9.32 6.61
N ALA A 33 -11.19 8.52 6.28
CA ALA A 33 -12.50 8.48 6.98
C ALA A 33 -12.44 8.51 8.52
N PRO A 34 -11.57 7.73 9.19
CA PRO A 34 -11.48 7.75 10.64
C PRO A 34 -10.97 9.09 11.22
N LEU A 35 -10.28 9.93 10.44
CA LEU A 35 -9.75 11.21 10.90
C LEU A 35 -10.84 12.17 11.39
N LEU A 36 -12.06 12.05 10.86
CA LEU A 36 -13.23 12.82 11.35
C LEU A 36 -13.53 12.60 12.84
N GLN A 37 -13.07 11.48 13.41
CA GLN A 37 -13.27 11.15 14.83
C GLN A 37 -12.17 11.76 15.72
N ASP A 38 -11.12 12.33 15.15
CA ASP A 38 -10.02 12.96 15.86
C ASP A 38 -10.48 14.27 16.53
N ARG A 39 -10.27 14.38 17.85
CA ARG A 39 -10.72 15.53 18.63
C ARG A 39 -9.98 16.82 18.26
N GLU A 40 -8.70 16.73 17.91
CA GLU A 40 -7.91 17.90 17.51
C GLU A 40 -8.32 18.38 16.13
N LEU A 41 -8.61 17.47 15.18
CA LEU A 41 -9.18 17.85 13.88
C LEU A 41 -10.53 18.56 14.07
N GLN A 42 -11.40 18.01 14.92
CA GLN A 42 -12.70 18.61 15.24
C GLN A 42 -12.57 20.02 15.83
N ARG A 43 -11.61 20.23 16.74
CA ARG A 43 -11.30 21.55 17.31
C ARG A 43 -10.76 22.50 16.26
N LEU A 44 -9.86 22.04 15.40
CA LEU A 44 -9.30 22.83 14.32
C LEU A 44 -10.40 23.28 13.37
N LEU A 45 -11.24 22.36 12.88
CA LEU A 45 -12.38 22.68 12.01
C LEU A 45 -13.34 23.68 12.66
N ALA A 46 -13.65 23.51 13.95
CA ALA A 46 -14.48 24.45 14.70
C ALA A 46 -13.84 25.85 14.78
N ASN A 47 -12.55 25.93 15.11
CA ASN A 47 -11.82 27.19 15.22
C ASN A 47 -11.72 27.89 13.85
N THR A 48 -11.35 27.15 12.79
CA THR A 48 -11.32 27.68 11.42
C THR A 48 -12.68 28.23 11.00
N ALA A 49 -13.77 27.54 11.33
CA ALA A 49 -15.12 28.03 11.04
C ALA A 49 -15.44 29.33 11.82
N PHE A 50 -15.00 29.46 13.07
CA PHE A 50 -15.18 30.69 13.84
C PHE A 50 -14.33 31.84 13.32
N ASP A 51 -13.09 31.57 12.92
CA ASP A 51 -12.18 32.59 12.38
C ASP A 51 -12.70 33.10 11.03
N ALA A 52 -13.22 32.22 10.18
CA ALA A 52 -13.89 32.60 8.94
C ALA A 52 -15.16 33.42 9.18
N ALA A 53 -15.92 33.11 10.24
CA ALA A 53 -17.08 33.89 10.63
C ALA A 53 -16.68 35.30 11.12
N ASP A 54 -15.64 35.39 11.94
CA ASP A 54 -15.13 36.65 12.48
C ASP A 54 -14.58 37.56 11.38
N ALA A 55 -13.84 37.00 10.42
CA ALA A 55 -13.34 37.72 9.25
C ALA A 55 -14.46 38.34 8.39
N LYS A 56 -15.67 37.74 8.40
CA LYS A 56 -16.86 38.28 7.73
C LYS A 56 -17.69 39.21 8.63
N GLY A 57 -17.18 39.57 9.81
CA GLY A 57 -17.84 40.46 10.77
C GLY A 57 -18.94 39.79 11.60
N TYR A 58 -19.03 38.46 11.58
CA TYR A 58 -20.00 37.73 12.39
C TYR A 58 -19.47 37.51 13.81
N ALA A 59 -19.99 38.28 14.78
CA ALA A 59 -19.71 38.08 16.19
C ALA A 59 -20.41 36.81 16.70
N VAL A 60 -19.69 35.68 16.77
CA VAL A 60 -20.21 34.42 17.35
C VAL A 60 -20.10 34.46 18.89
N PRO A 61 -21.21 34.47 19.64
CA PRO A 61 -21.14 34.53 21.10
C PRO A 61 -20.47 33.28 21.71
N ARG A 62 -19.75 33.44 22.83
CA ARG A 62 -19.00 32.35 23.50
C ARG A 62 -19.84 31.07 23.72
N ARG A 63 -21.07 31.22 24.22
CA ARG A 63 -22.01 30.10 24.43
C ARG A 63 -22.25 29.24 23.19
N TRP A 64 -22.20 29.84 21.99
CA TRP A 64 -22.34 29.13 20.73
C TRP A 64 -21.05 28.45 20.30
N LYS A 65 -19.90 29.10 20.52
CA LYS A 65 -18.58 28.48 20.30
C LYS A 65 -18.44 27.21 21.14
N ASP A 66 -18.84 27.27 22.41
CA ASP A 66 -18.78 26.14 23.33
C ASP A 66 -19.75 25.03 22.90
N ARG A 67 -20.99 25.37 22.55
CA ARG A 67 -21.98 24.39 22.07
C ARG A 67 -21.52 23.67 20.79
N VAL A 68 -21.00 24.41 19.81
CA VAL A 68 -20.48 23.82 18.56
C VAL A 68 -19.29 22.91 18.86
N ARG A 69 -18.36 23.31 19.73
CA ARG A 69 -17.24 22.45 20.15
C ARG A 69 -17.73 21.15 20.81
N THR A 70 -18.74 21.22 21.68
CA THR A 70 -19.30 20.03 22.34
C THR A 70 -20.08 19.13 21.38
N GLN A 71 -20.80 19.72 20.42
CA GLN A 71 -21.65 18.98 19.49
C GLN A 71 -20.90 18.54 18.22
N MET A 72 -19.66 18.97 18.01
CA MET A 72 -18.91 18.71 16.77
C MET A 72 -18.81 17.20 16.47
N ALA A 73 -18.51 16.40 17.49
CA ALA A 73 -18.46 14.94 17.35
C ALA A 73 -19.81 14.36 16.88
N THR A 74 -20.93 14.87 17.41
CA THR A 74 -22.28 14.43 17.02
C THR A 74 -22.65 14.89 15.61
N ILE A 75 -22.26 16.12 15.23
CA ILE A 75 -22.51 16.68 13.89
C ILE A 75 -21.75 15.87 12.83
N LEU A 76 -20.46 15.61 13.07
CA LEU A 76 -19.59 14.89 12.13
C LEU A 76 -19.82 13.38 12.12
N ALA A 77 -20.48 12.81 13.15
CA ALA A 77 -20.90 11.41 13.14
C ALA A 77 -22.00 11.09 12.12
N THR A 78 -22.70 12.12 11.60
CA THR A 78 -23.80 11.92 10.64
C THR A 78 -23.30 11.39 9.29
N PRO A 79 -24.07 10.52 8.59
CA PRO A 79 -23.70 10.02 7.28
C PRO A 79 -23.44 11.12 6.24
N GLN A 80 -24.28 12.16 6.26
CA GLN A 80 -24.15 13.29 5.33
C GLN A 80 -22.88 14.11 5.58
N ALA A 81 -22.52 14.39 6.84
CA ALA A 81 -21.28 15.11 7.14
C ALA A 81 -20.04 14.29 6.75
N ARG A 82 -20.09 12.97 6.93
CA ARG A 82 -19.04 12.05 6.47
C ARG A 82 -18.89 12.08 4.96
N GLN A 83 -19.99 12.02 4.22
CA GLN A 83 -19.98 12.11 2.76
C GLN A 83 -19.43 13.45 2.28
N THR A 84 -19.92 14.57 2.83
CA THR A 84 -19.46 15.90 2.42
C THR A 84 -17.96 16.09 2.65
N TRP A 85 -17.45 15.61 3.79
CA TRP A 85 -16.03 15.65 4.06
C TRP A 85 -15.25 14.71 3.11
N LEU A 86 -15.78 13.52 2.80
CA LEU A 86 -15.17 12.60 1.82
C LEU A 86 -15.10 13.22 0.43
N ASP A 87 -16.20 13.79 -0.05
CA ASP A 87 -16.30 14.44 -1.36
C ASP A 87 -15.30 15.60 -1.46
N ALA A 88 -15.16 16.39 -0.40
CA ALA A 88 -14.18 17.47 -0.34
C ALA A 88 -12.72 16.95 -0.37
N ASN A 89 -12.42 15.85 0.33
CA ASN A 89 -11.09 15.24 0.32
C ASN A 89 -10.77 14.60 -1.05
N LEU A 90 -11.75 13.94 -1.67
CA LEU A 90 -11.62 13.33 -3.00
C LEU A 90 -11.42 14.40 -4.07
N ALA A 91 -12.21 15.48 -4.05
CA ALA A 91 -11.99 16.61 -4.93
C ALA A 91 -10.57 17.21 -4.76
N GLY A 92 -10.12 17.37 -3.51
CA GLY A 92 -8.75 17.80 -3.21
C GLY A 92 -7.67 16.87 -3.77
N ARG A 93 -7.86 15.55 -3.64
CA ARG A 93 -6.97 14.53 -4.21
C ARG A 93 -6.96 14.58 -5.74
N ASP A 94 -8.13 14.63 -6.37
CA ASP A 94 -8.27 14.58 -7.83
C ASP A 94 -7.63 15.82 -8.48
N LEU A 95 -7.65 16.97 -7.81
CA LEU A 95 -6.91 18.16 -8.24
C LEU A 95 -5.40 17.95 -8.29
N VAL A 96 -4.86 17.18 -7.34
CA VAL A 96 -3.43 16.84 -7.31
C VAL A 96 -3.08 15.81 -8.39
N VAL A 97 -4.00 14.87 -8.68
CA VAL A 97 -3.79 13.76 -9.61
C VAL A 97 -4.02 14.16 -11.07
N ASP A 98 -5.20 14.70 -11.40
CA ASP A 98 -5.64 14.96 -12.77
C ASP A 98 -5.26 16.37 -13.24
N GLY A 99 -5.35 17.34 -12.32
CA GLY A 99 -4.86 18.69 -12.51
C GLY A 99 -5.28 19.34 -13.84
N THR A 100 -6.58 19.36 -14.12
CA THR A 100 -7.19 20.11 -15.21
C THR A 100 -7.17 21.62 -14.90
N GLY A 101 -6.02 22.25 -15.17
CA GLY A 101 -5.83 23.70 -15.06
C GLY A 101 -4.45 24.10 -14.50
N SER A 102 -3.90 25.22 -14.96
CA SER A 102 -2.70 25.87 -14.40
C SER A 102 -2.95 26.59 -13.07
N THR A 103 -4.19 26.51 -12.57
CA THR A 103 -4.65 27.25 -11.41
C THR A 103 -5.62 26.35 -10.67
N ILE A 104 -5.30 26.03 -9.41
CA ILE A 104 -6.19 25.24 -8.56
C ILE A 104 -7.35 26.17 -8.16
N VAL A 105 -8.44 26.12 -8.93
CA VAL A 105 -9.71 26.76 -8.57
C VAL A 105 -10.57 25.69 -7.90
N VAL A 106 -10.51 25.58 -6.57
CA VAL A 106 -11.47 24.74 -5.84
C VAL A 106 -12.78 25.49 -5.81
N ASP A 107 -13.81 24.96 -6.48
CA ASP A 107 -15.18 25.45 -6.37
C ASP A 107 -15.74 24.97 -5.02
N THR A 108 -15.48 25.74 -3.96
CA THR A 108 -15.87 25.37 -2.58
C THR A 108 -17.38 25.57 -2.34
N GLY A 109 -18.15 25.81 -3.41
CA GLY A 109 -19.53 26.29 -3.37
C GLY A 109 -20.48 25.28 -2.74
N ASP A 110 -20.34 24.02 -3.12
CA ASP A 110 -21.18 22.93 -2.62
C ASP A 110 -20.92 22.66 -1.14
N LEU A 111 -19.65 22.70 -0.71
CA LEU A 111 -19.25 22.54 0.70
C LEU A 111 -19.78 23.69 1.57
N ILE A 112 -19.65 24.93 1.10
CA ILE A 112 -20.18 26.12 1.79
C ILE A 112 -21.71 26.09 1.85
N GLY A 113 -22.37 25.60 0.79
CA GLY A 113 -23.82 25.41 0.72
C GLY A 113 -24.32 24.42 1.77
N TYR A 114 -23.73 23.23 1.83
CA TYR A 114 -24.09 22.18 2.79
C TYR A 114 -23.91 22.62 4.25
N VAL A 115 -22.77 23.24 4.60
CA VAL A 115 -22.50 23.73 5.96
C VAL A 115 -23.53 24.77 6.38
N ARG A 116 -23.95 25.66 5.47
CA ARG A 116 -25.00 26.65 5.75
C ARG A 116 -26.35 26.01 6.06
N GLU A 117 -26.78 25.06 5.23
CA GLU A 117 -28.07 24.40 5.39
C GLU A 117 -28.14 23.64 6.73
N ARG A 118 -27.01 23.03 7.13
CA ARG A 118 -26.92 22.34 8.42
C ARG A 118 -26.90 23.29 9.61
N LEU A 119 -26.21 24.43 9.51
CA LEU A 119 -26.25 25.47 10.55
C LEU A 119 -27.67 26.05 10.69
N LYS A 120 -28.40 26.22 9.58
CA LYS A 120 -29.81 26.62 9.59
C LYS A 120 -30.69 25.60 10.29
N ALA A 121 -30.52 24.31 10.03
CA ALA A 121 -31.25 23.23 10.71
C ALA A 121 -31.00 23.17 12.23
N LEU A 122 -29.88 23.72 12.70
CA LEU A 122 -29.53 23.83 14.11
C LEU A 122 -29.96 25.17 14.76
N GLY A 123 -30.75 25.99 14.05
CA GLY A 123 -31.26 27.27 14.53
C GLY A 123 -30.30 28.45 14.37
N VAL A 124 -29.24 28.31 13.56
CA VAL A 124 -28.28 29.37 13.26
C VAL A 124 -28.59 29.98 11.89
N ASN A 125 -29.20 31.17 11.88
CA ASN A 125 -29.43 31.93 10.65
C ASN A 125 -28.23 32.82 10.32
N LEU A 126 -27.45 32.43 9.31
CA LEU A 126 -26.35 33.23 8.78
C LEU A 126 -26.89 34.32 7.83
N PRO A 127 -26.49 35.61 8.00
CA PRO A 127 -26.79 36.66 7.03
C PRO A 127 -26.04 36.45 5.71
N ARG A 128 -26.73 36.69 4.58
CA ARG A 128 -26.25 36.74 3.18
C ARG A 128 -25.71 35.46 2.50
N THR A 129 -26.06 35.35 1.23
CA THR A 129 -25.45 34.49 0.20
C THR A 129 -24.02 34.97 -0.11
N PRO A 130 -23.00 34.10 -0.05
CA PRO A 130 -21.71 34.35 -0.69
C PRO A 130 -21.96 34.47 -2.20
N SER A 131 -21.36 35.46 -2.83
CA SER A 131 -21.30 35.53 -4.30
C SER A 131 -20.39 34.42 -4.82
N GLU A 132 -20.61 33.94 -6.05
CA GLU A 132 -19.74 32.96 -6.75
C GLU A 132 -18.25 33.35 -6.81
N ALA A 133 -17.94 34.64 -6.58
CA ALA A 133 -16.58 35.17 -6.47
C ALA A 133 -15.86 34.81 -5.15
N ASP A 134 -16.58 34.42 -4.08
CA ASP A 134 -16.01 33.88 -2.82
C ASP A 134 -15.66 32.39 -2.93
N THR A 135 -16.04 31.76 -4.04
CA THR A 135 -16.05 30.31 -4.21
C THR A 135 -14.79 29.78 -4.89
N LYS A 136 -14.03 30.66 -5.55
CA LYS A 136 -12.77 30.33 -6.22
C LYS A 136 -11.61 30.58 -5.27
N LEU A 137 -11.35 29.65 -4.37
CA LEU A 137 -10.12 29.68 -3.60
C LEU A 137 -8.98 29.23 -4.52
N THR A 138 -8.20 30.19 -5.01
CA THR A 138 -6.97 29.91 -5.74
C THR A 138 -5.95 29.31 -4.77
N LEU A 139 -6.00 27.99 -4.59
CA LEU A 139 -5.07 27.26 -3.74
C LEU A 139 -3.73 27.12 -4.47
N ALA A 140 -2.97 28.20 -4.46
CA ALA A 140 -1.61 28.32 -4.95
C ALA A 140 -1.42 28.28 -6.47
N ASP A 141 -0.79 29.36 -6.95
CA ASP A 141 0.07 29.35 -8.13
C ASP A 141 1.47 29.05 -7.57
N SER A 142 1.90 27.79 -7.56
CA SER A 142 3.16 27.41 -6.91
C SER A 142 3.94 26.36 -7.70
N PRO A 143 5.27 26.54 -7.87
CA PRO A 143 6.15 25.51 -8.44
C PRO A 143 6.11 24.18 -7.67
N GLN A 144 5.60 24.18 -6.44
CA GLN A 144 5.41 22.97 -5.63
C GLN A 144 4.33 22.04 -6.21
N ILE A 145 3.29 22.57 -6.86
CA ILE A 145 2.24 21.75 -7.50
C ILE A 145 2.81 21.00 -8.71
N ALA A 146 3.71 21.63 -9.46
CA ALA A 146 4.42 20.98 -10.56
C ALA A 146 5.30 19.82 -10.05
N GLN A 147 6.03 20.03 -8.95
CA GLN A 147 6.84 18.97 -8.33
C GLN A 147 5.99 17.82 -7.77
N VAL A 148 4.85 18.13 -7.14
CA VAL A 148 3.93 17.10 -6.66
C VAL A 148 3.35 16.31 -7.84
N ARG A 149 3.01 16.97 -8.93
CA ARG A 149 2.52 16.28 -10.13
C ARG A 149 3.59 15.39 -10.76
N GLU A 150 4.83 15.86 -10.81
CA GLU A 150 5.95 15.07 -11.31
C GLU A 150 6.18 13.83 -10.43
N SER A 151 6.13 13.97 -9.11
CA SER A 151 6.26 12.83 -8.19
C SER A 151 5.09 11.85 -8.30
N VAL A 152 3.85 12.33 -8.48
CA VAL A 152 2.67 11.48 -8.75
C VAL A 152 2.82 10.72 -10.06
N ARG A 153 3.31 11.36 -11.13
CA ARG A 153 3.56 10.69 -12.41
C ARG A 153 4.65 9.62 -12.30
N LEU A 154 5.74 9.93 -11.61
CA LEU A 154 6.80 8.96 -11.34
C LEU A 154 6.27 7.79 -10.51
N LEU A 155 5.49 8.09 -9.47
CA LEU A 155 4.88 7.09 -8.61
C LEU A 155 3.96 6.15 -9.40
N HIS A 156 3.07 6.69 -10.23
CA HIS A 156 2.17 5.90 -11.06
C HIS A 156 2.94 5.00 -12.03
N THR A 157 3.96 5.55 -12.68
CA THR A 157 4.83 4.79 -13.59
C THR A 157 5.51 3.66 -12.83
N LEU A 158 6.19 3.97 -11.71
CA LEU A 158 6.90 3.00 -10.88
C LEU A 158 5.94 1.94 -10.32
N ALA A 159 4.73 2.31 -9.90
CA ALA A 159 3.71 1.39 -9.39
C ALA A 159 3.27 0.36 -10.43
N GLY A 160 3.29 0.72 -11.72
CA GLY A 160 3.07 -0.20 -12.83
C GLY A 160 4.29 -1.08 -13.11
N VAL A 161 5.50 -0.50 -13.19
CA VAL A 161 6.69 -1.25 -13.67
C VAL A 161 7.35 -2.10 -12.58
N LEU A 162 7.43 -1.62 -11.33
CA LEU A 162 8.16 -2.30 -10.25
C LEU A 162 7.63 -3.72 -9.95
N PRO A 163 6.31 -3.95 -9.83
CA PRO A 163 5.79 -5.29 -9.56
C PRO A 163 6.16 -6.29 -10.67
N VAL A 164 6.02 -5.88 -11.93
CA VAL A 164 6.35 -6.72 -13.09
C VAL A 164 7.86 -6.98 -13.15
N ALA A 165 8.67 -5.97 -12.90
CA ALA A 165 10.13 -6.10 -12.85
C ALA A 165 10.58 -7.03 -11.70
N ALA A 166 9.97 -6.91 -10.52
CA ALA A 166 10.24 -7.79 -9.37
C ALA A 166 9.92 -9.24 -9.70
N LEU A 167 8.73 -9.51 -10.24
CA LEU A 167 8.29 -10.85 -10.63
C LEU A 167 9.18 -11.43 -11.73
N GLY A 168 9.52 -10.65 -12.75
CA GLY A 168 10.42 -11.06 -13.82
C GLY A 168 11.82 -11.40 -13.30
N ALA A 169 12.39 -10.57 -12.44
CA ALA A 169 13.71 -10.80 -11.84
C ALA A 169 13.74 -12.05 -10.96
N LEU A 170 12.71 -12.24 -10.12
CA LEU A 170 12.58 -13.42 -9.27
C LEU A 170 12.36 -14.69 -10.11
N ALA A 171 11.51 -14.65 -11.13
CA ALA A 171 11.27 -15.78 -12.02
C ALA A 171 12.55 -16.18 -12.77
N LEU A 172 13.27 -15.20 -13.34
CA LEU A 172 14.55 -15.43 -14.02
C LEU A 172 15.57 -16.05 -13.06
N ALA A 173 15.66 -15.53 -11.83
CA ALA A 173 16.58 -16.05 -10.84
C ALA A 173 16.27 -17.50 -10.43
N VAL A 174 14.99 -17.86 -10.33
CA VAL A 174 14.55 -19.24 -10.04
C VAL A 174 14.80 -20.16 -11.24
N LEU A 175 14.60 -19.69 -12.48
CA LEU A 175 14.82 -20.47 -13.70
C LEU A 175 16.30 -20.78 -13.94
N VAL A 176 17.19 -19.81 -13.69
CA VAL A 176 18.64 -19.99 -13.81
C VAL A 176 19.21 -20.87 -12.69
N ALA A 177 18.51 -20.95 -11.54
CA ALA A 177 19.02 -21.67 -10.38
C ALA A 177 19.06 -23.18 -10.58
N ARG A 178 20.24 -23.76 -10.37
CA ARG A 178 20.47 -25.22 -10.35
C ARG A 178 19.62 -25.95 -9.29
N ARG A 179 19.16 -25.24 -8.25
CA ARG A 179 18.25 -25.74 -7.18
C ARG A 179 17.02 -24.83 -7.04
N ARG A 180 16.19 -24.76 -8.09
CA ARG A 180 15.00 -23.90 -8.20
C ARG A 180 14.11 -23.80 -6.93
N PHE A 181 13.89 -24.89 -6.21
CA PHE A 181 13.02 -24.91 -5.02
C PHE A 181 13.66 -24.26 -3.79
N VAL A 182 14.99 -24.40 -3.63
CA VAL A 182 15.74 -23.73 -2.56
C VAL A 182 15.78 -22.22 -2.82
N THR A 183 15.99 -21.83 -4.08
CA THR A 183 15.96 -20.42 -4.48
C THR A 183 14.58 -19.80 -4.24
N LEU A 184 13.50 -20.50 -4.57
CA LEU A 184 12.12 -20.06 -4.30
C LEU A 184 11.86 -19.88 -2.80
N ALA A 185 12.29 -20.85 -1.97
CA ALA A 185 12.19 -20.75 -0.52
C ALA A 185 12.95 -19.52 0.01
N SER A 186 14.22 -19.36 -0.39
CA SER A 186 15.05 -18.24 0.06
C SER A 186 14.50 -16.88 -0.36
N ALA A 187 13.94 -16.76 -1.57
CA ALA A 187 13.34 -15.53 -2.06
C ALA A 187 12.08 -15.17 -1.27
N GLY A 188 11.18 -16.14 -1.04
CA GLY A 188 9.96 -15.91 -0.25
C GLY A 188 10.26 -15.45 1.17
N PHE A 189 11.21 -16.11 1.85
CA PHE A 189 11.64 -15.70 3.19
C PHE A 189 12.35 -14.34 3.21
N ALA A 190 13.22 -14.04 2.23
CA ALA A 190 13.91 -12.75 2.16
C ALA A 190 12.93 -11.59 1.96
N VAL A 191 11.93 -11.77 1.09
CA VAL A 191 10.85 -10.80 0.90
C VAL A 191 10.03 -10.64 2.17
N ALA A 192 9.61 -11.74 2.82
CA ALA A 192 8.84 -11.67 4.07
C ALA A 192 9.60 -10.93 5.19
N LEU A 193 10.91 -11.16 5.34
CA LEU A 193 11.77 -10.43 6.27
C LEU A 193 11.88 -8.94 5.91
N GLY A 194 12.01 -8.62 4.62
CA GLY A 194 12.03 -7.24 4.13
C GLY A 194 10.74 -6.48 4.45
N MET A 195 9.58 -7.11 4.25
CA MET A 195 8.28 -6.55 4.62
C MET A 195 8.18 -6.33 6.14
N GLY A 196 8.61 -7.29 6.95
CA GLY A 196 8.66 -7.13 8.41
C GLY A 196 9.56 -5.97 8.84
N GLY A 197 10.73 -5.83 8.22
CA GLY A 197 11.63 -4.71 8.42
C GLY A 197 11.00 -3.36 8.03
N ALA A 198 10.27 -3.29 6.92
CA ALA A 198 9.55 -2.09 6.50
C ALA A 198 8.48 -1.68 7.53
N MET A 199 7.75 -2.62 8.13
CA MET A 199 6.79 -2.31 9.20
C MET A 199 7.46 -1.72 10.44
N VAL A 200 8.60 -2.27 10.84
CA VAL A 200 9.39 -1.72 11.95
C VAL A 200 9.89 -0.32 11.60
N ALA A 201 10.36 -0.11 10.36
CA ALA A 201 10.80 1.20 9.90
C ALA A 201 9.68 2.25 9.93
N LEU A 202 8.41 1.87 9.66
CA LEU A 202 7.26 2.77 9.84
C LEU A 202 7.07 3.18 11.31
N GLY A 203 7.26 2.25 12.26
CA GLY A 203 7.24 2.59 13.69
C GLY A 203 8.32 3.61 14.05
N ILE A 204 9.56 3.37 13.61
CA ILE A 204 10.69 4.28 13.85
C ILE A 204 10.45 5.64 13.18
N GLY A 205 9.93 5.65 11.96
CA GLY A 205 9.61 6.87 11.20
C GLY A 205 8.60 7.74 11.94
N ARG A 206 7.57 7.12 12.53
CA ARG A 206 6.59 7.80 13.40
C ARG A 206 7.28 8.52 14.55
N ASP A 207 8.10 7.80 15.31
CA ASP A 207 8.75 8.34 16.50
C ASP A 207 9.74 9.45 16.17
N ARG A 208 10.43 9.35 15.02
CA ARG A 208 11.32 10.40 14.51
C ARG A 208 10.56 11.63 14.06
N LEU A 209 9.44 11.46 13.38
CA LEU A 209 8.61 12.56 12.90
C LEU A 209 7.99 13.31 14.09
N LEU A 210 7.36 12.59 15.01
CA LEU A 210 6.72 13.16 16.21
C LEU A 210 7.74 13.67 17.24
N GLY A 211 8.92 13.07 17.30
CA GLY A 211 10.04 13.54 18.11
C GLY A 211 10.79 14.74 17.52
N SER A 212 10.44 15.18 16.31
CA SER A 212 11.05 16.38 15.72
C SER A 212 10.48 17.65 16.35
N SER A 213 11.36 18.61 16.66
CA SER A 213 10.99 19.88 17.30
C SER A 213 9.97 20.70 16.49
N ALA A 214 9.89 20.47 15.18
CA ALA A 214 8.96 21.13 14.27
C ALA A 214 7.49 20.78 14.56
N LEU A 215 7.20 19.56 15.00
CA LEU A 215 5.85 19.10 15.36
C LEU A 215 5.60 19.16 16.88
N ALA A 216 6.67 19.11 17.68
CA ALA A 216 6.61 19.24 19.13
C ALA A 216 6.26 20.66 19.62
N ALA A 217 6.32 21.68 18.73
CA ALA A 217 6.04 23.07 19.08
C ALA A 217 4.56 23.34 19.44
N GLY A 218 3.63 22.43 19.11
CA GLY A 218 2.23 22.53 19.52
C GLY A 218 1.63 21.16 19.77
N GLU A 219 1.22 20.89 21.02
CA GLU A 219 0.66 19.61 21.45
C GLU A 219 -0.55 19.18 20.59
N ALA A 220 -1.40 20.13 20.19
CA ALA A 220 -2.52 19.89 19.28
C ALA A 220 -2.08 19.52 17.85
N THR A 221 -1.09 20.22 17.30
CA THR A 221 -0.54 19.96 15.95
C THR A 221 0.17 18.61 15.89
N GLY A 222 0.96 18.28 16.93
CA GLY A 222 1.62 16.98 17.05
C GLY A 222 0.62 15.82 17.16
N THR A 223 -0.47 16.00 17.91
CA THR A 223 -1.52 14.99 18.04
C THR A 223 -2.27 14.74 16.72
N LEU A 224 -2.62 15.79 15.99
CA LEU A 224 -3.25 15.67 14.68
C LEU A 224 -2.30 15.03 13.64
N ALA A 225 -1.02 15.42 13.67
CA ALA A 225 -0.02 14.81 12.79
C ALA A 225 0.15 13.31 13.10
N ALA A 226 0.10 12.93 14.37
CA ALA A 226 0.15 11.53 14.78
C ALA A 226 -1.06 10.75 14.26
N SER A 227 -2.28 11.29 14.35
CA SER A 227 -3.47 10.57 13.87
C SER A 227 -3.50 10.43 12.35
N VAL A 228 -3.05 11.45 11.61
CA VAL A 228 -2.85 11.35 10.16
C VAL A 228 -1.79 10.29 9.83
N TYR A 229 -0.63 10.32 10.49
CA TYR A 229 0.41 9.31 10.30
C TYR A 229 -0.10 7.90 10.61
N ASP A 230 -0.85 7.74 11.69
CA ASP A 230 -1.38 6.46 12.13
C ASP A 230 -2.44 5.93 11.16
N ALA A 231 -3.29 6.79 10.59
CA ALA A 231 -4.28 6.40 9.59
C ALA A 231 -3.60 5.84 8.33
N PHE A 232 -2.69 6.58 7.71
CA PHE A 232 -1.96 6.13 6.52
C PHE A 232 -1.02 4.97 6.83
N GLY A 233 -0.34 5.01 7.98
CA GLY A 233 0.56 3.96 8.44
C GLY A 233 -0.17 2.64 8.68
N ASN A 234 -1.38 2.66 9.22
CA ASN A 234 -2.20 1.45 9.41
C ASN A 234 -2.69 0.88 8.09
N SER A 235 -3.09 1.74 7.13
CA SER A 235 -3.43 1.30 5.78
C SER A 235 -2.24 0.63 5.09
N LEU A 236 -1.05 1.25 5.14
CA LEU A 236 0.16 0.67 4.55
C LEU A 236 0.58 -0.64 5.25
N ARG A 237 0.46 -0.72 6.58
CA ARG A 237 0.73 -1.97 7.31
C ARG A 237 -0.19 -3.10 6.88
N ALA A 238 -1.46 -2.83 6.58
CA ALA A 238 -2.38 -3.85 6.08
C ALA A 238 -1.91 -4.43 4.74
N ASP A 239 -1.51 -3.59 3.79
CA ASP A 239 -0.97 -4.03 2.49
C ASP A 239 0.36 -4.78 2.64
N LEU A 240 1.25 -4.29 3.51
CA LEU A 240 2.50 -4.97 3.84
C LEU A 240 2.26 -6.33 4.50
N LEU A 241 1.24 -6.48 5.35
CA LEU A 241 0.88 -7.77 5.98
C LEU A 241 0.38 -8.76 4.94
N THR A 242 -0.50 -8.33 4.03
CA THR A 242 -0.98 -9.16 2.93
C THR A 242 0.19 -9.63 2.05
N ALA A 243 1.12 -8.73 1.70
CA ALA A 243 2.30 -9.07 0.93
C ALA A 243 3.25 -10.01 1.69
N LEU A 244 3.44 -9.80 2.99
CA LEU A 244 4.25 -10.65 3.86
C LEU A 244 3.69 -12.08 3.92
N VAL A 245 2.37 -12.23 4.13
CA VAL A 245 1.71 -13.55 4.17
C VAL A 245 1.86 -14.26 2.83
N ALA A 246 1.63 -13.55 1.72
CA ALA A 246 1.83 -14.12 0.38
C ALA A 246 3.27 -14.60 0.16
N ALA A 247 4.27 -13.80 0.54
CA ALA A 247 5.68 -14.15 0.44
C ALA A 247 6.05 -15.36 1.33
N ALA A 248 5.51 -15.43 2.54
CA ALA A 248 5.70 -16.54 3.46
C ALA A 248 5.10 -17.85 2.91
N VAL A 249 3.91 -17.79 2.31
CA VAL A 249 3.26 -18.94 1.65
C VAL A 249 4.11 -19.44 0.48
N VAL A 250 4.61 -18.53 -0.37
CA VAL A 250 5.51 -18.89 -1.48
C VAL A 250 6.80 -19.54 -0.95
N GLY A 251 7.38 -18.98 0.12
CA GLY A 251 8.55 -19.55 0.77
C GLY A 251 8.31 -20.97 1.29
N ALA A 252 7.20 -21.19 2.00
CA ALA A 252 6.81 -22.50 2.53
C ALA A 252 6.55 -23.53 1.41
N ALA A 253 5.90 -23.13 0.32
CA ALA A 253 5.71 -23.98 -0.84
C ALA A 253 7.06 -24.40 -1.48
N GLY A 254 8.01 -23.47 -1.55
CA GLY A 254 9.38 -23.75 -1.97
C GLY A 254 10.04 -24.83 -1.09
N VAL A 255 9.92 -24.70 0.24
CA VAL A 255 10.45 -25.70 1.19
C VAL A 255 9.77 -27.06 0.99
N ALA A 256 8.45 -27.13 0.93
CA ALA A 256 7.73 -28.38 0.70
C ALA A 256 8.18 -29.08 -0.59
N ALA A 257 8.37 -28.32 -1.67
CA ALA A 257 8.85 -28.85 -2.94
C ALA A 257 10.30 -29.37 -2.87
N THR A 258 11.17 -28.79 -2.02
CA THR A 258 12.51 -29.36 -1.80
C THR A 258 12.48 -30.73 -1.14
N ILE A 259 11.46 -31.03 -0.34
CA ILE A 259 11.32 -32.31 0.39
C ILE A 259 10.62 -33.36 -0.49
N VAL A 260 9.52 -32.98 -1.16
CA VAL A 260 8.66 -33.92 -1.89
C VAL A 260 9.26 -34.39 -3.21
N VAL A 261 9.91 -33.49 -3.98
CA VAL A 261 10.41 -33.82 -5.33
C VAL A 261 11.51 -34.89 -5.32
N PRO A 262 12.50 -34.88 -4.40
CA PRO A 262 13.47 -35.96 -4.27
C PRO A 262 12.83 -37.31 -3.91
N LEU A 263 11.82 -37.31 -3.05
CA LEU A 263 11.12 -38.53 -2.62
C LEU A 263 10.33 -39.19 -3.76
N LEU A 264 9.66 -38.38 -4.59
CA LEU A 264 8.95 -38.87 -5.77
C LEU A 264 9.91 -39.43 -6.83
N ARG A 265 11.06 -38.78 -7.05
CA ARG A 265 12.09 -39.28 -7.99
C ARG A 265 12.70 -40.61 -7.57
N ARG A 266 12.85 -40.86 -6.26
CA ARG A 266 13.34 -42.15 -5.74
C ARG A 266 12.36 -43.28 -6.02
N ARG A 267 11.06 -43.08 -5.76
CA ARG A 267 10.02 -44.08 -6.07
C ARG A 267 9.91 -44.44 -7.54
N SER A 268 10.12 -43.49 -8.45
CA SER A 268 10.08 -43.75 -9.90
C SER A 268 11.32 -44.48 -10.44
N GLY A 269 12.43 -44.48 -9.69
CA GLY A 269 13.64 -45.22 -10.05
C GLY A 269 13.61 -46.70 -9.65
N GLU A 270 12.60 -47.11 -8.86
CA GLU A 270 12.46 -48.46 -8.30
C GLU A 270 11.40 -49.31 -9.06
N ALA A 271 11.02 -48.89 -10.27
CA ALA A 271 10.25 -49.73 -11.17
C ALA A 271 11.18 -50.82 -11.73
N ASP A 272 11.20 -51.96 -11.04
CA ASP A 272 11.89 -53.19 -11.42
C ASP A 272 11.60 -53.56 -12.89
N PRO A 273 12.60 -53.89 -13.73
CA PRO A 273 12.30 -54.44 -15.06
C PRO A 273 11.47 -55.71 -14.90
N PRO A 274 10.48 -55.96 -15.78
CA PRO A 274 9.58 -57.10 -15.64
C PRO A 274 10.38 -58.42 -15.51
N PRO A 275 10.04 -59.29 -14.56
CA PRO A 275 10.74 -60.56 -14.37
C PRO A 275 10.50 -61.46 -15.58
N GLY A 276 11.46 -61.46 -16.52
CA GLY A 276 11.38 -62.26 -17.74
C GLY A 276 12.48 -62.02 -18.77
N ALA A 277 13.19 -60.89 -18.74
CA ALA A 277 14.19 -60.57 -19.77
C ALA A 277 15.58 -61.24 -19.57
N ARG A 278 15.70 -62.26 -18.71
CA ARG A 278 16.94 -63.01 -18.45
C ARG A 278 16.77 -64.53 -18.60
N ALA A 279 16.17 -64.96 -19.69
CA ALA A 279 16.27 -66.36 -20.11
C ALA A 279 16.45 -66.37 -21.62
N TYR A 280 17.70 -66.52 -22.08
CA TYR A 280 18.17 -67.18 -23.32
C TYR A 280 19.65 -66.78 -23.53
N ALA A 281 20.52 -67.12 -22.58
CA ALA A 281 21.95 -67.24 -22.86
C ALA A 281 22.22 -68.74 -22.99
N VAL A 282 22.32 -69.22 -24.23
CA VAL A 282 22.71 -70.59 -24.56
C VAL A 282 24.16 -70.79 -24.10
N PRO A 283 24.49 -71.81 -23.27
CA PRO A 283 25.87 -72.07 -22.90
C PRO A 283 26.62 -72.69 -24.08
N ALA A 284 27.71 -72.06 -24.49
CA ALA A 284 28.67 -72.64 -25.42
C ALA A 284 29.34 -73.85 -24.76
N GLN A 285 29.20 -75.03 -25.37
CA GLN A 285 29.92 -76.24 -24.95
C GLN A 285 31.42 -76.07 -25.23
N ALA A 286 32.23 -76.29 -24.20
CA ALA A 286 33.67 -76.49 -24.31
C ALA A 286 33.99 -77.97 -24.07
N GLY A 287 34.76 -78.56 -24.97
CA GLY A 287 35.28 -79.93 -24.96
C GLY A 287 35.29 -80.47 -26.40
N TYR A 288 36.37 -81.00 -26.98
CA TYR A 288 37.62 -81.52 -26.44
C TYR A 288 38.66 -81.49 -27.58
N GLU A 289 39.91 -81.17 -27.30
CA GLU A 289 41.03 -81.47 -28.19
C GLU A 289 41.28 -82.99 -28.17
N GLN A 290 41.36 -83.62 -29.35
CA GLN A 290 42.12 -84.84 -29.57
C GLN A 290 42.65 -84.91 -30.99
N GLY A 291 43.97 -85.14 -31.11
CA GLY A 291 44.49 -86.13 -32.05
C GLY A 291 45.04 -85.61 -33.38
N THR A 292 46.33 -85.31 -33.35
CA THR A 292 47.32 -85.57 -34.41
C THR A 292 46.86 -86.47 -35.58
N SER A 293 47.06 -86.02 -36.81
CA SER A 293 47.35 -86.91 -37.94
C SER A 293 48.43 -86.31 -38.84
N THR A 294 49.54 -87.02 -38.83
CA THR A 294 50.70 -86.97 -39.70
C THR A 294 50.32 -87.46 -41.12
N THR A 295 51.15 -87.11 -42.11
CA THR A 295 51.23 -87.59 -43.52
C THR A 295 50.17 -87.01 -44.47
N MET A 296 50.50 -86.48 -45.65
CA MET A 296 51.57 -86.78 -46.62
C MET A 296 52.00 -85.51 -47.37
#